data_AF-A0AAJ6ZPA5-F1
#
_entry.id   AF-A0AAJ6ZPA5-F1
#
_cell.length_a   1.000
_cell.length_b   1.000
_cell.length_c   1.000
_cell.angle_alpha   90.00
_cell.angle_beta   90.00
_cell.angle_gamma   90.00
#
_symmetry.space_group_name_H-M   'P 1'
#
loop_
_entity.id
_entity.type
_entity.pdbx_description
1 polymer ?
#
loop_
_entity_poly.entity_id
_entity_poly.type
_entity_poly.pdbx_seq_one_letter_code
_entity_poly.pdbx_strand_id
1 'polypeptide(L)'
;MDWNEILSDVEDINDPTLYEKVLIALDDIYCEDEDFMQLLISKLDTMHVTWDQPWYQTSLCLTRCTVTNYEDNEKLEKFRTTHFTNQECEQIKENWANFITEYDVPDMLQSFARWKNRDCKNPSSPHEQVRRFVTAYLAQGLERNMHQVYQYVVKHFGTPVKGNYSDVEKKLFNICFYFNEKDAVKNLSLLLGRNPRGIYKQLHQVHEGKPERKKLKWTLPLATKFLNLLMEHSQCSLEELKYKKFDKSVWLKLESDMDQQYQYLQKSWYNALHVQIFVKQDVKINRLRKKIIRILRDSPYEVWRDICWKDLTEHFPDGFTHTFLYKNFTCLLVGKTDYLKQPLPKVLDYILHKINTRRKNKRLRTLTYENGNLELISYKKNTKNQSKEE
;
A
#
# COMPACT_ATOMS: atom_id res chain seq x y z
N MET A 1 -19.74 -0.95 23.05
CA MET A 1 -20.45 0.34 23.26
C MET A 1 -20.93 0.86 21.90
N ASP A 2 -22.23 1.15 21.74
CA ASP A 2 -22.76 1.69 20.48
C ASP A 2 -22.75 3.22 20.48
N TRP A 3 -21.78 3.80 19.79
CA TRP A 3 -21.63 5.26 19.69
C TRP A 3 -22.75 5.92 18.89
N ASN A 4 -23.47 5.19 18.04
CA ASN A 4 -24.60 5.76 17.32
C ASN A 4 -25.77 6.06 18.26
N GLU A 5 -26.00 5.16 19.23
CA GLU A 5 -27.01 5.35 20.27
C GLU A 5 -26.60 6.45 21.25
N ILE A 6 -25.32 6.48 21.66
CA ILE A 6 -24.85 7.47 22.64
C ILE A 6 -24.82 8.89 22.08
N LEU A 7 -24.60 9.06 20.77
CA LEU A 7 -24.37 10.36 20.13
C LEU A 7 -25.48 10.79 19.16
N SER A 8 -26.60 10.05 19.09
CA SER A 8 -27.77 10.40 18.26
C SER A 8 -28.32 11.77 18.64
N ASP A 9 -28.50 12.00 19.94
CA ASP A 9 -29.23 13.15 20.50
C ASP A 9 -28.34 14.16 21.23
N VAL A 10 -27.02 14.02 21.09
CA VAL A 10 -26.06 14.96 21.68
C VAL A 10 -25.98 16.21 20.81
N GLU A 11 -26.48 17.32 21.37
CA GLU A 11 -26.38 18.68 20.83
C GLU A 11 -25.12 19.41 21.33
N ASP A 12 -24.74 19.23 22.60
CA ASP A 12 -23.54 19.84 23.19
C ASP A 12 -22.38 18.84 23.26
N ILE A 13 -21.40 19.02 22.38
CA ILE A 13 -20.17 18.21 22.31
C ILE A 13 -19.15 18.57 23.40
N ASN A 14 -19.40 19.63 24.18
CA ASN A 14 -18.51 20.10 25.24
C ASN A 14 -18.92 19.57 26.63
N ASP A 15 -19.87 18.63 26.71
CA ASP A 15 -20.26 17.98 27.96
C ASP A 15 -19.15 17.01 28.44
N PRO A 16 -18.54 17.24 29.63
CA PRO A 16 -17.51 16.37 30.17
C PRO A 16 -17.92 14.91 30.34
N THR A 17 -19.22 14.63 30.57
CA THR A 17 -19.71 13.26 30.76
C THR A 17 -19.55 12.40 29.50
N LEU A 18 -19.52 13.04 28.31
CA LEU A 18 -19.26 12.35 27.05
C LEU A 18 -17.82 11.86 26.99
N TYR A 19 -16.88 12.66 27.49
CA TYR A 19 -15.47 12.27 27.52
C TYR A 19 -15.21 11.21 28.59
N GLU A 20 -15.92 11.24 29.72
CA GLU A 20 -15.88 10.14 30.70
C GLU A 20 -16.30 8.81 30.08
N LYS A 21 -17.39 8.78 29.29
CA LYS A 21 -17.80 7.57 28.55
C LYS A 21 -16.73 7.09 27.57
N VAL A 22 -16.02 8.02 26.92
CA VAL A 22 -14.88 7.68 26.05
C VAL A 22 -13.76 7.04 26.86
N LEU A 23 -13.42 7.58 28.03
CA LEU A 23 -12.38 7.03 28.90
C LEU A 23 -12.75 5.63 29.41
N ILE A 24 -14.00 5.40 29.81
CA ILE A 24 -14.50 4.08 30.21
C ILE A 24 -14.34 3.08 29.05
N ALA A 25 -14.78 3.45 27.85
CA ALA A 25 -14.65 2.58 26.68
C ALA A 25 -13.18 2.27 26.31
N LEU A 26 -12.25 3.21 26.56
CA LEU A 26 -10.83 2.96 26.36
C LEU A 26 -10.26 2.01 27.42
N ASP A 27 -10.68 2.16 28.68
CA ASP A 27 -10.28 1.29 29.78
C ASP A 27 -10.74 -0.16 29.54
N ASP A 28 -12.00 -0.35 29.12
CA ASP A 28 -12.56 -1.66 28.75
C ASP A 28 -11.70 -2.34 27.67
N ILE A 29 -11.31 -1.61 26.62
CA ILE A 29 -10.43 -2.12 25.56
C ILE A 29 -9.04 -2.49 26.12
N TYR A 30 -8.50 -1.67 27.01
CA TYR A 30 -7.17 -1.91 27.57
C TYR A 30 -7.14 -3.12 28.49
N CYS A 31 -8.19 -3.34 29.28
CA CYS A 31 -8.41 -4.51 30.12
C CYS A 31 -8.55 -5.77 29.25
N GLU A 32 -9.41 -5.76 28.22
CA GLU A 32 -9.56 -6.88 27.28
C GLU A 32 -8.22 -7.28 26.63
N ASP A 33 -7.46 -6.29 26.16
CA ASP A 33 -6.15 -6.51 25.56
C ASP A 33 -5.15 -7.13 26.56
N GLU A 34 -5.17 -6.68 27.82
CA GLU A 34 -4.24 -7.16 28.84
C GLU A 34 -4.60 -8.56 29.32
N ASP A 35 -5.87 -8.82 29.60
CA ASP A 35 -6.38 -10.14 30.00
C ASP A 35 -6.04 -11.19 28.94
N PHE A 36 -6.23 -10.87 27.66
CA PHE A 36 -5.88 -11.79 26.59
C PHE A 36 -4.38 -12.06 26.51
N MET A 37 -3.53 -11.06 26.73
CA MET A 37 -2.09 -11.26 26.74
C MET A 37 -1.62 -12.07 27.93
N GLN A 38 -2.19 -11.86 29.12
CA GLN A 38 -1.89 -12.66 30.30
C GLN A 38 -2.32 -14.12 30.09
N LEU A 39 -3.47 -14.36 29.46
CA LEU A 39 -3.89 -15.70 29.05
C LEU A 39 -2.86 -16.37 28.13
N LEU A 40 -2.37 -15.66 27.11
CA LEU A 40 -1.34 -16.21 26.22
C LEU A 40 -0.02 -16.50 26.95
N ILE A 41 0.39 -15.62 27.88
CA ILE A 41 1.60 -15.81 28.71
C ILE A 41 1.46 -17.03 29.61
N SER A 42 0.28 -17.28 30.17
CA SER A 42 0.04 -18.46 31.01
C SER A 42 0.21 -19.79 30.26
N LYS A 43 0.14 -19.76 28.92
CA LYS A 43 0.30 -20.92 28.04
C LYS A 43 1.69 -20.99 27.41
N LEU A 44 2.61 -20.09 27.77
CA LEU A 44 3.94 -19.99 27.15
C LEU A 44 4.75 -21.29 27.26
N ASP A 45 4.61 -22.04 28.36
CA ASP A 45 5.30 -23.31 28.58
C ASP A 45 4.87 -24.41 27.59
N THR A 46 3.71 -24.26 26.95
CA THR A 46 3.24 -25.17 25.89
C THR A 46 3.57 -24.68 24.48
N MET A 47 4.01 -23.43 24.35
CA MET A 47 4.21 -22.75 23.07
C MET A 47 5.65 -22.93 22.58
N HIS A 48 5.89 -24.00 21.83
CA HIS A 48 7.19 -24.29 21.22
C HIS A 48 7.05 -24.48 19.72
N VAL A 49 7.99 -23.91 18.96
CA VAL A 49 8.03 -24.08 17.50
C VAL A 49 8.48 -25.51 17.23
N THR A 50 7.56 -26.34 16.73
CA THR A 50 7.80 -27.76 16.40
C THR A 50 7.99 -28.01 14.91
N TRP A 51 7.72 -27.00 14.08
CA TRP A 51 7.86 -27.07 12.62
C TRP A 51 9.16 -26.41 12.15
N ASP A 52 9.59 -26.78 10.94
CA ASP A 52 10.75 -26.18 10.31
C ASP A 52 10.46 -24.73 9.90
N GLN A 53 11.34 -23.81 10.31
CA GLN A 53 11.22 -22.38 10.04
C GLN A 53 12.31 -21.94 9.05
N PRO A 54 11.93 -21.33 7.91
CA PRO A 54 12.88 -20.69 7.02
C PRO A 54 13.75 -19.68 7.76
N TRP A 55 14.99 -19.47 7.30
CA TRP A 55 15.95 -18.61 8.02
C TRP A 55 15.40 -17.19 8.25
N TYR A 56 14.58 -16.68 7.32
CA TYR A 56 13.99 -15.33 7.42
C TYR A 56 12.82 -15.25 8.44
N GLN A 57 12.40 -16.38 9.01
CA GLN A 57 11.41 -16.47 10.09
C GLN A 57 12.05 -16.72 11.46
N THR A 58 13.35 -16.90 11.58
CA THR A 58 14.01 -17.17 12.88
C THR A 58 14.37 -15.91 13.67
N SER A 59 13.91 -14.73 13.23
CA SER A 59 14.25 -13.43 13.86
C SER A 59 13.93 -13.40 15.36
N LEU A 60 14.89 -12.93 16.14
CA LEU A 60 14.70 -12.72 17.58
C LEU A 60 13.88 -11.46 17.91
N CYS A 61 13.57 -10.63 16.91
CA CYS A 61 12.84 -9.38 17.09
C CYS A 61 11.76 -9.18 16.02
N LEU A 62 10.53 -8.85 16.47
CA LEU A 62 9.41 -8.52 15.58
C LEU A 62 9.34 -7.05 15.19
N THR A 63 10.14 -6.18 15.80
CA THR A 63 10.11 -4.73 15.58
C THR A 63 11.27 -4.20 14.75
N ARG A 64 12.33 -5.00 14.55
CA ARG A 64 13.49 -4.68 13.72
C ARG A 64 13.92 -5.90 12.93
N CYS A 65 14.13 -5.73 11.64
CA CYS A 65 14.77 -6.75 10.80
C CYS A 65 16.27 -6.75 11.11
N THR A 66 16.69 -7.49 12.13
CA THR A 66 18.11 -7.64 12.49
C THR A 66 18.71 -8.78 11.68
N VAL A 67 18.84 -8.60 10.37
CA VAL A 67 19.57 -9.56 9.54
C VAL A 67 21.01 -9.05 9.45
N THR A 68 21.89 -9.71 10.18
CA THR A 68 23.32 -9.38 10.26
C THR A 68 24.13 -9.90 9.07
N ASN A 69 23.67 -10.94 8.35
CA ASN A 69 24.38 -11.51 7.20
C ASN A 69 23.43 -11.68 6.00
N TYR A 70 23.24 -10.62 5.22
CA TYR A 70 22.48 -10.64 3.96
C TYR A 70 23.21 -11.42 2.85
N GLU A 71 24.54 -11.45 2.87
CA GLU A 71 25.36 -11.95 1.74
C GLU A 71 25.50 -13.49 1.69
N ASP A 72 25.46 -14.17 2.83
CA ASP A 72 25.63 -15.64 2.90
C ASP A 72 24.31 -16.42 2.67
N ASN A 73 23.16 -15.83 3.02
CA ASN A 73 21.85 -16.50 2.96
C ASN A 73 21.01 -16.22 1.69
N GLU A 74 21.39 -15.23 0.87
CA GLU A 74 20.67 -14.88 -0.38
C GLU A 74 20.64 -16.01 -1.42
N LYS A 75 21.52 -17.01 -1.28
CA LYS A 75 21.71 -18.08 -2.27
C LYS A 75 20.74 -19.26 -2.13
N LEU A 76 19.96 -19.39 -1.04
CA LEU A 76 19.14 -20.59 -0.79
C LEU A 76 17.64 -20.31 -0.63
N GLU A 77 17.23 -19.24 0.06
CA GLU A 77 15.80 -18.96 0.30
C GLU A 77 15.49 -17.46 0.22
N LYS A 78 14.44 -17.10 -0.53
CA LYS A 78 13.97 -15.72 -0.69
C LYS A 78 12.58 -15.57 -0.09
N PHE A 79 12.32 -14.45 0.58
CA PHE A 79 10.97 -14.09 1.02
C PHE A 79 10.40 -12.95 0.17
N ARG A 80 9.07 -12.94 0.01
CA ARG A 80 8.36 -11.95 -0.81
C ARG A 80 8.26 -10.61 -0.09
N THR A 81 8.52 -9.53 -0.81
CA THR A 81 8.40 -8.14 -0.31
C THR A 81 7.21 -7.36 -0.89
N THR A 82 6.41 -8.04 -1.71
CA THR A 82 5.21 -7.50 -2.36
C THR A 82 4.03 -7.38 -1.40
N HIS A 83 2.85 -6.97 -1.88
CA HIS A 83 1.64 -7.01 -1.06
C HIS A 83 1.21 -8.44 -0.74
N PHE A 84 0.53 -8.62 0.40
CA PHE A 84 -0.10 -9.89 0.75
C PHE A 84 -1.21 -10.20 -0.28
N THR A 85 -1.10 -11.36 -0.88
CA THR A 85 -2.11 -11.95 -1.78
C THR A 85 -3.29 -12.47 -0.97
N ASN A 86 -4.44 -12.67 -1.62
CA ASN A 86 -5.60 -13.26 -0.98
C ASN A 86 -5.30 -14.65 -0.38
N GLN A 87 -4.54 -15.49 -1.07
CA GLN A 87 -4.14 -16.81 -0.56
C GLN A 87 -3.34 -16.67 0.75
N GLU A 88 -2.35 -15.77 0.79
CA GLU A 88 -1.60 -15.51 2.04
C GLU A 88 -2.52 -14.94 3.15
N CYS A 89 -3.52 -14.13 2.78
CA CYS A 89 -4.48 -13.60 3.75
C CYS A 89 -5.37 -14.69 4.34
N GLU A 90 -5.84 -15.64 3.53
CA GLU A 90 -6.64 -16.78 4.00
C GLU A 90 -5.79 -17.76 4.81
N GLN A 91 -4.54 -18.02 4.40
CA GLN A 91 -3.63 -18.86 5.18
C GLN A 91 -3.39 -18.30 6.59
N ILE A 92 -3.24 -16.99 6.75
CA ILE A 92 -3.09 -16.37 8.08
C ILE A 92 -4.34 -16.61 8.95
N LYS A 93 -5.54 -16.56 8.36
CA LYS A 93 -6.78 -16.83 9.10
C LYS A 93 -6.92 -18.31 9.47
N GLU A 94 -6.56 -19.20 8.56
CA GLU A 94 -6.53 -20.64 8.81
C GLU A 94 -5.54 -20.98 9.93
N ASN A 95 -4.32 -20.44 9.85
CA ASN A 95 -3.31 -20.59 10.91
C ASN A 95 -3.83 -20.04 12.24
N TRP A 96 -4.57 -18.93 12.25
CA TRP A 96 -5.19 -18.42 13.47
C TRP A 96 -6.28 -19.34 14.03
N ALA A 97 -7.14 -19.91 13.19
CA ALA A 97 -8.16 -20.87 13.61
C ALA A 97 -7.54 -22.16 14.18
N ASN A 98 -6.44 -22.62 13.58
CA ASN A 98 -5.67 -23.76 14.09
C ASN A 98 -5.04 -23.42 15.45
N PHE A 99 -4.46 -22.23 15.60
CA PHE A 99 -3.90 -21.76 16.87
C PHE A 99 -4.94 -21.72 18.00
N ILE A 100 -6.14 -21.19 17.72
CA ILE A 100 -7.27 -21.17 18.66
C ILE A 100 -7.58 -22.58 19.17
N THR A 101 -7.63 -23.55 18.24
CA THR A 101 -8.00 -24.93 18.53
C THR A 101 -6.90 -25.68 19.29
N GLU A 102 -5.64 -25.48 18.90
CA GLU A 102 -4.49 -26.16 19.47
C GLU A 102 -4.16 -25.67 20.90
N TYR A 103 -4.26 -24.37 21.13
CA TYR A 103 -3.90 -23.75 22.41
C TYR A 103 -5.10 -23.46 23.31
N ASP A 104 -6.33 -23.77 22.87
CA ASP A 104 -7.58 -23.52 23.61
C ASP A 104 -7.65 -22.07 24.13
N VAL A 105 -7.73 -21.13 23.19
CA VAL A 105 -7.80 -19.68 23.46
C VAL A 105 -8.98 -19.06 22.71
N PRO A 106 -9.59 -17.98 23.21
CA PRO A 106 -10.68 -17.31 22.51
C PRO A 106 -10.20 -16.63 21.22
N ASP A 107 -11.12 -16.45 20.27
CA ASP A 107 -10.85 -15.72 19.02
C ASP A 107 -10.72 -14.20 19.27
N MET A 108 -9.54 -13.80 19.74
CA MET A 108 -9.20 -12.41 20.11
C MET A 108 -7.98 -11.89 19.35
N LEU A 109 -7.89 -12.19 18.04
CA LEU A 109 -6.78 -11.70 17.20
C LEU A 109 -6.66 -10.17 17.19
N GLN A 110 -7.81 -9.49 17.30
CA GLN A 110 -7.83 -8.03 17.37
C GLN A 110 -7.13 -7.52 18.63
N SER A 111 -7.34 -8.17 19.79
CA SER A 111 -6.70 -7.83 21.05
C SER A 111 -5.18 -8.00 20.97
N PHE A 112 -4.73 -9.15 20.41
CA PHE A 112 -3.32 -9.36 20.09
C PHE A 112 -2.74 -8.27 19.16
N ALA A 113 -3.50 -7.89 18.14
CA ALA A 113 -3.08 -6.88 17.16
C ALA A 113 -3.03 -5.45 17.74
N ARG A 114 -3.88 -5.13 18.73
CA ARG A 114 -3.90 -3.84 19.44
C ARG A 114 -2.81 -3.74 20.50
N TRP A 115 -2.36 -4.87 21.07
CA TRP A 115 -1.28 -4.94 22.07
C TRP A 115 0.11 -4.66 21.48
N LYS A 116 0.25 -3.47 20.89
CA LYS A 116 1.47 -2.95 20.28
C LYS A 116 2.15 -1.99 21.25
N ASN A 117 3.42 -2.23 21.56
CA ASN A 117 4.29 -1.28 22.27
C ASN A 117 3.88 -0.90 23.71
N ARG A 118 3.36 -1.83 24.53
CA ARG A 118 3.35 -1.63 25.99
C ARG A 118 4.70 -2.08 26.56
N ASP A 119 5.50 -1.10 27.00
CA ASP A 119 6.70 -1.08 27.86
C ASP A 119 7.82 -2.15 27.77
N CYS A 120 7.64 -3.26 27.06
CA CYS A 120 8.62 -4.33 26.97
C CYS A 120 9.30 -4.35 25.59
N LYS A 121 10.45 -3.69 25.50
CA LYS A 121 11.39 -3.83 24.36
C LYS A 121 12.40 -4.96 24.56
N ASN A 122 12.37 -5.62 25.71
CA ASN A 122 13.29 -6.70 26.05
C ASN A 122 12.90 -7.98 25.27
N PRO A 123 13.77 -8.50 24.39
CA PRO A 123 13.52 -9.74 23.64
C PRO A 123 13.24 -10.96 24.52
N SER A 124 13.72 -10.95 25.76
CA SER A 124 13.54 -12.04 26.72
C SER A 124 12.27 -11.92 27.57
N SER A 125 11.50 -10.83 27.44
CA SER A 125 10.26 -10.68 28.20
C SER A 125 9.22 -11.74 27.78
N PRO A 126 8.43 -12.30 28.72
CA PRO A 126 7.38 -13.27 28.39
C PRO A 126 6.43 -12.77 27.29
N HIS A 127 6.11 -11.47 27.35
CA HIS A 127 5.30 -10.78 26.35
C HIS A 127 5.88 -10.85 24.92
N GLU A 128 7.18 -10.61 24.75
CA GLU A 128 7.81 -10.69 23.42
C GLU A 128 7.97 -12.14 22.97
N GLN A 129 8.18 -13.08 23.90
CA GLN A 129 8.22 -14.52 23.58
C GLN A 129 6.88 -14.99 23.02
N VAL A 130 5.76 -14.69 23.70
CA VAL A 130 4.40 -14.94 23.21
C VAL A 130 4.19 -14.28 21.85
N ARG A 131 4.52 -12.98 21.72
CA ARG A 131 4.32 -12.25 20.47
C ARG A 131 5.05 -12.90 19.30
N ARG A 132 6.30 -13.33 19.53
CA ARG A 132 7.12 -14.08 18.56
C ARG A 132 6.49 -15.41 18.21
N PHE A 133 6.09 -16.19 19.21
CA PHE A 133 5.47 -17.49 18.98
C PHE A 133 4.18 -17.39 18.17
N VAL A 134 3.25 -16.54 18.59
CA VAL A 134 1.98 -16.32 17.87
C VAL A 134 2.25 -15.85 16.44
N THR A 135 3.17 -14.91 16.25
CA THR A 135 3.52 -14.42 14.90
C THR A 135 4.16 -15.52 14.04
N ALA A 136 5.04 -16.33 14.63
CA ALA A 136 5.64 -17.48 13.97
C ALA A 136 4.60 -18.50 13.52
N TYR A 137 3.63 -18.81 14.38
CA TYR A 137 2.52 -19.71 14.07
C TYR A 137 1.68 -19.16 12.92
N LEU A 138 1.35 -17.86 12.95
CA LEU A 138 0.64 -17.20 11.86
C LEU A 138 1.44 -17.17 10.55
N ALA A 139 2.77 -17.21 10.62
CA ALA A 139 3.66 -17.18 9.46
C ALA A 139 3.90 -18.55 8.81
N GLN A 140 3.37 -19.64 9.40
CA GLN A 140 3.56 -21.00 8.90
C GLN A 140 3.07 -21.13 7.44
N GLY A 141 3.91 -21.71 6.59
CA GLY A 141 3.64 -21.90 5.16
C GLY A 141 3.72 -20.64 4.29
N LEU A 142 4.08 -19.48 4.87
CA LEU A 142 4.22 -18.22 4.12
C LEU A 142 5.66 -17.97 3.69
N GLU A 143 5.85 -17.52 2.45
CA GLU A 143 7.10 -16.93 1.97
C GLU A 143 7.29 -15.48 2.47
N ARG A 144 7.04 -15.25 3.77
CA ARG A 144 7.09 -13.93 4.44
C ARG A 144 7.90 -14.02 5.71
N ASN A 145 8.62 -12.95 6.03
CA ASN A 145 9.30 -12.86 7.33
C ASN A 145 8.30 -12.52 8.45
N MET A 146 8.64 -12.86 9.70
CA MET A 146 7.76 -12.64 10.84
C MET A 146 7.39 -11.16 11.03
N HIS A 147 8.32 -10.24 10.78
CA HIS A 147 8.02 -8.80 10.88
C HIS A 147 6.91 -8.39 9.89
N GLN A 148 6.93 -8.88 8.64
CA GLN A 148 5.90 -8.60 7.65
C GLN A 148 4.53 -9.13 8.08
N VAL A 149 4.49 -10.37 8.60
CA VAL A 149 3.26 -11.00 9.10
C VAL A 149 2.72 -10.23 10.30
N TYR A 150 3.57 -9.89 11.27
CA TYR A 150 3.18 -9.07 12.42
C TYR A 150 2.63 -7.70 12.00
N GLN A 151 3.31 -6.99 11.10
CA GLN A 151 2.81 -5.70 10.59
C GLN A 151 1.50 -5.86 9.81
N TYR A 152 1.32 -6.96 9.09
CA TYR A 152 0.05 -7.28 8.43
C TYR A 152 -1.06 -7.45 9.46
N VAL A 153 -0.82 -8.25 10.52
CA VAL A 153 -1.81 -8.54 11.56
C VAL A 153 -2.24 -7.26 12.28
N VAL A 154 -1.26 -6.47 12.77
CA VAL A 154 -1.50 -5.17 13.42
C VAL A 154 -2.30 -4.22 12.53
N LYS A 155 -1.99 -4.16 11.23
CA LYS A 155 -2.63 -3.21 10.31
C LYS A 155 -4.05 -3.62 9.89
N HIS A 156 -4.32 -4.92 9.76
CA HIS A 156 -5.59 -5.43 9.25
C HIS A 156 -6.56 -5.79 10.36
N PHE A 157 -6.09 -6.38 11.46
CA PHE A 157 -6.94 -6.76 12.58
C PHE A 157 -6.95 -5.72 13.70
N GLY A 158 -5.83 -5.02 13.94
CA GLY A 158 -5.78 -3.97 14.98
C GLY A 158 -6.50 -2.68 14.59
N THR A 159 -6.65 -2.42 13.28
CA THR A 159 -7.44 -1.28 12.77
C THR A 159 -8.37 -1.71 11.63
N PRO A 160 -9.41 -2.50 11.92
CA PRO A 160 -10.21 -3.16 10.88
C PRO A 160 -11.06 -2.17 10.07
N VAL A 161 -11.44 -1.04 10.66
CA VAL A 161 -12.36 -0.08 10.04
C VAL A 161 -11.62 0.75 8.98
N LYS A 162 -12.13 0.70 7.75
CA LYS A 162 -11.60 1.46 6.59
C LYS A 162 -12.74 2.19 5.88
N GLY A 163 -12.41 3.26 5.16
CA GLY A 163 -13.35 4.01 4.33
C GLY A 163 -13.59 5.43 4.84
N ASN A 164 -14.70 6.02 4.41
CA ASN A 164 -15.08 7.37 4.81
C ASN A 164 -15.49 7.41 6.29
N TYR A 165 -15.36 8.57 6.92
CA TYR A 165 -15.82 8.76 8.30
C TYR A 165 -17.32 9.05 8.33
N SER A 166 -18.06 8.38 9.21
CA SER A 166 -19.45 8.69 9.52
C SER A 166 -19.56 10.01 10.27
N ASP A 167 -20.77 10.55 10.40
CA ASP A 167 -20.98 11.78 11.14
C ASP A 167 -20.81 11.58 12.66
N VAL A 168 -21.14 10.39 13.17
CA VAL A 168 -20.87 9.98 14.55
C VAL A 168 -19.36 9.96 14.85
N GLU A 169 -18.55 9.42 13.93
CA GLU A 169 -17.10 9.43 14.08
C GLU A 169 -16.56 10.87 14.10
N LYS A 170 -17.12 11.78 13.29
CA LYS A 170 -16.73 13.20 13.31
C LYS A 170 -17.15 13.90 14.60
N LYS A 171 -18.29 13.56 15.20
CA LYS A 171 -18.66 14.07 16.54
C LYS A 171 -17.63 13.63 17.58
N LEU A 172 -17.24 12.35 17.58
CA LEU A 172 -16.19 11.83 18.47
C LEU A 172 -14.85 12.54 18.27
N PHE A 173 -14.51 12.92 17.03
CA PHE A 173 -13.28 13.67 16.76
C PHE A 173 -13.27 14.98 17.51
N ASN A 174 -14.36 15.74 17.46
CA ASN A 174 -14.48 17.02 18.15
C ASN A 174 -14.43 16.83 19.67
N ILE A 175 -15.13 15.84 20.21
CA ILE A 175 -15.12 15.53 21.66
C ILE A 175 -13.70 15.20 22.13
N CYS A 176 -13.04 14.22 21.51
CA CYS A 176 -11.71 13.79 21.93
C CYS A 176 -10.67 14.91 21.78
N PHE A 177 -10.78 15.70 20.70
CA PHE A 177 -9.87 16.82 20.47
C PHE A 177 -10.07 17.97 21.45
N TYR A 178 -11.32 18.29 21.79
CA TYR A 178 -11.66 19.35 22.74
C TYR A 178 -11.13 19.06 24.15
N PHE A 179 -11.34 17.83 24.64
CA PHE A 179 -10.96 17.46 26.01
C PHE A 179 -9.50 17.01 26.16
N ASN A 180 -8.92 16.35 25.13
CA ASN A 180 -7.53 15.93 25.15
C ASN A 180 -6.91 15.88 23.75
N GLU A 181 -6.54 17.05 23.25
CA GLU A 181 -5.87 17.21 21.94
C GLU A 181 -4.65 16.28 21.78
N LYS A 182 -3.83 16.14 22.83
CA LYS A 182 -2.56 15.41 22.77
C LYS A 182 -2.76 13.92 22.47
N ASP A 183 -3.73 13.29 23.15
CA ASP A 183 -4.01 11.87 22.97
C ASP A 183 -5.18 11.58 22.03
N ALA A 184 -5.85 12.60 21.49
CA ALA A 184 -7.04 12.46 20.64
C ALA A 184 -6.83 11.43 19.52
N VAL A 185 -5.72 11.53 18.78
CA VAL A 185 -5.43 10.59 17.66
C VAL A 185 -5.25 9.16 18.15
N LYS A 186 -4.58 8.96 19.30
CA LYS A 186 -4.36 7.65 19.90
C LYS A 186 -5.69 7.06 20.35
N ASN A 187 -6.44 7.80 21.15
CA ASN A 187 -7.73 7.40 21.70
C ASN A 187 -8.75 7.07 20.60
N LEU A 188 -8.89 7.95 19.60
CA LEU A 188 -9.78 7.73 18.46
C LEU A 188 -9.36 6.52 17.63
N SER A 189 -8.06 6.25 17.50
CA SER A 189 -7.56 5.11 16.75
C SER A 189 -7.95 3.78 17.39
N LEU A 190 -7.78 3.70 18.72
CA LEU A 190 -8.19 2.55 19.52
C LEU A 190 -9.71 2.38 19.48
N LEU A 191 -10.44 3.46 19.82
CA LEU A 191 -11.89 3.43 19.97
C LEU A 191 -12.62 3.07 18.67
N LEU A 192 -12.18 3.63 17.54
CA LEU A 192 -12.82 3.42 16.24
C LEU A 192 -12.21 2.25 15.45
N GLY A 193 -11.16 1.62 15.96
CA GLY A 193 -10.39 0.63 15.20
C GLY A 193 -9.89 1.18 13.86
N ARG A 194 -9.49 2.46 13.82
CA ARG A 194 -9.05 3.15 12.59
C ARG A 194 -7.57 3.48 12.62
N ASN A 195 -6.98 3.63 11.44
CA ASN A 195 -5.56 3.93 11.33
C ASN A 195 -5.25 5.35 11.89
N PRO A 196 -4.29 5.51 12.84
CA PRO A 196 -3.96 6.79 13.44
C PRO A 196 -3.58 7.87 12.42
N ARG A 197 -2.87 7.51 11.35
CA ARG A 197 -2.45 8.46 10.30
C ARG A 197 -3.66 9.01 9.54
N GLY A 198 -4.70 8.21 9.39
CA GLY A 198 -5.95 8.63 8.75
C GLY A 198 -6.69 9.66 9.61
N ILE A 199 -6.75 9.41 10.91
CA ILE A 199 -7.41 10.30 11.89
C ILE A 199 -6.65 11.62 11.97
N TYR A 200 -5.32 11.57 12.17
CA TYR A 200 -4.46 12.75 12.19
C TYR A 200 -4.67 13.63 10.96
N LYS A 201 -4.65 13.03 9.76
CA LYS A 201 -4.88 13.77 8.51
C LYS A 201 -6.27 14.39 8.43
N GLN A 202 -7.29 13.74 8.98
CA GLN A 202 -8.64 14.26 8.98
C GLN A 202 -8.78 15.43 9.96
N LEU A 203 -8.27 15.31 11.19
CA LEU A 203 -8.22 16.40 12.18
C LEU A 203 -7.47 17.61 11.61
N HIS A 204 -6.27 17.40 11.08
CA HIS A 204 -5.49 18.46 10.45
C HIS A 204 -6.22 19.13 9.28
N GLN A 205 -6.99 18.38 8.48
CA GLN A 205 -7.79 18.98 7.39
C GLN A 205 -9.00 19.78 7.88
N VAL A 206 -9.57 19.39 9.03
CA VAL A 206 -10.69 20.11 9.65
C VAL A 206 -10.21 21.44 10.22
N HIS A 207 -9.02 21.47 10.84
CA HIS A 207 -8.49 22.67 11.49
C HIS A 207 -7.69 23.59 10.55
N GLU A 208 -6.82 23.04 9.70
CA GLU A 208 -5.92 23.83 8.84
C GLU A 208 -6.40 23.91 7.37
N GLY A 209 -7.51 23.24 7.05
CA GLY A 209 -8.02 23.15 5.69
C GLY A 209 -7.28 22.13 4.82
N LYS A 210 -7.76 21.97 3.58
CA LYS A 210 -7.12 21.08 2.60
C LYS A 210 -6.02 21.85 1.87
N PRO A 211 -4.81 21.26 1.72
CA PRO A 211 -3.76 21.92 0.94
C PRO A 211 -4.24 22.13 -0.49
N GLU A 212 -4.03 23.33 -1.02
CA GLU A 212 -4.40 23.67 -2.39
C GLU A 212 -3.72 22.71 -3.37
N ARG A 213 -4.50 22.20 -4.33
CA ARG A 213 -4.00 21.33 -5.40
C ARG A 213 -4.01 22.09 -6.71
N LYS A 214 -2.91 22.79 -6.98
CA LYS A 214 -2.66 23.37 -8.31
C LYS A 214 -2.57 22.24 -9.34
N LYS A 215 -3.46 22.25 -10.34
CA LYS A 215 -3.43 21.28 -11.45
C LYS A 215 -2.41 21.75 -12.48
N LEU A 216 -1.28 21.05 -12.56
CA LEU A 216 -0.28 21.33 -13.59
C LEU A 216 -0.73 20.78 -14.95
N LYS A 217 -0.70 21.62 -15.99
CA LYS A 217 -0.89 21.20 -17.38
C LYS A 217 0.48 20.95 -18.00
N TRP A 218 0.82 19.67 -18.23
CA TRP A 218 2.09 19.29 -18.84
C TRP A 218 2.19 19.77 -20.29
N THR A 219 3.18 20.62 -20.55
CA THR A 219 3.63 21.03 -21.88
C THR A 219 5.06 20.51 -22.12
N LEU A 220 5.51 20.50 -23.38
CA LEU A 220 6.86 20.04 -23.70
C LEU A 220 7.96 20.89 -23.01
N PRO A 221 7.90 22.25 -23.00
CA PRO A 221 8.88 23.06 -22.28
C PRO A 221 8.91 22.77 -20.77
N LEU A 222 7.74 22.53 -20.17
CA LEU A 222 7.66 22.22 -18.75
C LEU A 222 8.22 20.82 -18.43
N ALA A 223 8.00 19.86 -19.32
CA ALA A 223 8.61 18.54 -19.23
C ALA A 223 10.14 18.61 -19.37
N THR A 224 10.65 19.45 -20.27
CA THR A 224 12.08 19.73 -20.42
C THR A 224 12.65 20.32 -19.13
N LYS A 225 12.02 21.38 -18.61
CA LYS A 225 12.43 22.01 -17.34
C LYS A 225 12.47 20.97 -16.21
N PHE A 226 11.42 20.17 -16.09
CA PHE A 226 11.33 19.11 -15.09
C PHE A 226 12.48 18.09 -15.22
N LEU A 227 12.77 17.63 -16.43
CA LEU A 227 13.84 16.64 -16.67
C LEU A 227 15.22 17.22 -16.35
N ASN A 228 15.50 18.45 -16.79
CA ASN A 228 16.77 19.12 -16.53
C ASN A 228 17.01 19.30 -15.02
N LEU A 229 16.00 19.78 -14.29
CA LEU A 229 16.08 19.90 -12.83
C LEU A 229 16.23 18.53 -12.15
N LEU A 230 15.56 17.48 -12.66
CA LEU A 230 15.70 16.14 -12.11
C LEU A 230 17.13 15.61 -12.28
N MET A 231 17.76 15.82 -13.45
CA MET A 231 19.16 15.47 -13.69
C MET A 231 20.10 16.26 -12.79
N GLU A 232 19.88 17.57 -12.66
CA GLU A 232 20.67 18.48 -11.82
C GLU A 232 20.63 18.06 -10.34
N HIS A 233 19.42 17.93 -9.76
CA HIS A 233 19.25 17.61 -8.34
C HIS A 233 19.67 16.20 -7.97
N SER A 234 19.64 15.28 -8.92
CA SER A 234 20.06 13.90 -8.71
C SER A 234 21.50 13.64 -9.13
N GLN A 235 22.19 14.63 -9.72
CA GLN A 235 23.55 14.52 -10.25
C GLN A 235 23.73 13.29 -11.15
N CYS A 236 22.76 13.06 -12.05
CA CYS A 236 22.74 11.92 -12.94
C CYS A 236 22.56 12.34 -14.39
N SER A 237 23.19 11.57 -15.27
CA SER A 237 22.91 11.59 -16.70
C SER A 237 21.52 11.02 -17.01
N LEU A 238 21.01 11.31 -18.21
CA LEU A 238 19.70 10.85 -18.65
C LEU A 238 19.53 9.33 -18.56
N GLU A 239 20.53 8.56 -19.01
CA GLU A 239 20.43 7.09 -19.03
C GLU A 239 20.46 6.50 -17.60
N GLU A 240 21.16 7.14 -16.65
CA GLU A 240 21.17 6.72 -15.24
C GLU A 240 19.81 6.95 -14.56
N LEU A 241 19.08 8.01 -14.94
CA LEU A 241 17.74 8.30 -14.38
C LEU A 241 16.75 7.15 -14.60
N LYS A 242 16.99 6.31 -15.61
CA LYS A 242 16.09 5.20 -15.98
C LYS A 242 15.89 4.20 -14.84
N TYR A 243 16.96 3.86 -14.14
CA TYR A 243 16.96 2.83 -13.08
C TYR A 243 17.12 3.42 -11.68
N LYS A 244 17.35 4.73 -11.57
CA LYS A 244 17.58 5.39 -10.28
C LYS A 244 16.31 5.42 -9.43
N LYS A 245 16.47 5.03 -8.17
CA LYS A 245 15.52 5.36 -7.11
C LYS A 245 15.92 6.70 -6.52
N PHE A 246 15.01 7.66 -6.55
CA PHE A 246 15.25 9.00 -6.04
C PHE A 246 14.82 9.11 -4.59
N ASP A 247 15.70 9.64 -3.74
CA ASP A 247 15.39 9.98 -2.37
C ASP A 247 14.37 11.11 -2.28
N LYS A 248 13.66 11.17 -1.14
CA LYS A 248 12.68 12.23 -0.87
C LYS A 248 13.29 13.63 -0.97
N SER A 249 14.57 13.79 -0.64
CA SER A 249 15.29 15.06 -0.72
C SER A 249 15.31 15.63 -2.15
N VAL A 250 15.55 14.80 -3.17
CA VAL A 250 15.55 15.22 -4.59
C VAL A 250 14.16 15.72 -4.99
N TRP A 251 13.11 15.01 -4.57
CA TRP A 251 11.73 15.37 -4.86
C TRP A 251 11.30 16.68 -4.19
N LEU A 252 11.79 16.96 -2.98
CA LEU A 252 11.51 18.23 -2.28
C LEU A 252 12.21 19.43 -2.93
N LYS A 253 13.43 19.25 -3.43
CA LYS A 253 14.10 20.29 -4.24
C LYS A 253 13.31 20.61 -5.50
N LEU A 254 12.85 19.59 -6.21
CA LEU A 254 11.98 19.74 -7.38
C LEU A 254 10.66 20.44 -7.07
N GLU A 255 10.06 20.17 -5.91
CA GLU A 255 8.83 20.86 -5.48
C GLU A 255 9.04 22.36 -5.33
N SER A 256 10.16 22.77 -4.72
CA SER A 256 10.55 24.18 -4.60
C SER A 256 10.67 24.86 -5.97
N ASP A 257 11.41 24.24 -6.90
CA ASP A 257 11.73 24.88 -8.19
C ASP A 257 10.59 24.86 -9.22
N MET A 258 9.61 23.98 -9.01
CA MET A 258 8.44 23.81 -9.87
C MET A 258 7.15 24.39 -9.28
N ASP A 259 7.18 24.89 -8.04
CA ASP A 259 5.98 25.33 -7.27
C ASP A 259 4.85 24.28 -7.35
N GLN A 260 5.21 23.01 -7.16
CA GLN A 260 4.30 21.89 -7.32
C GLN A 260 4.63 20.74 -6.36
N GLN A 261 3.62 20.29 -5.62
CA GLN A 261 3.72 19.17 -4.69
C GLN A 261 4.47 17.96 -5.27
N TYR A 262 5.47 17.48 -4.55
CA TYR A 262 6.39 16.45 -5.01
C TYR A 262 5.68 15.14 -5.36
N GLN A 263 4.60 14.79 -4.66
CA GLN A 263 3.84 13.57 -4.95
C GLN A 263 3.23 13.64 -6.36
N TYR A 264 2.84 14.83 -6.83
CA TYR A 264 2.32 15.02 -8.17
C TYR A 264 3.43 14.92 -9.23
N LEU A 265 4.61 15.47 -8.95
CA LEU A 265 5.79 15.38 -9.80
C LEU A 265 6.24 13.92 -9.96
N GLN A 266 6.43 13.22 -8.84
CA GLN A 266 6.76 11.80 -8.80
C GLN A 266 5.72 10.96 -9.56
N LYS A 267 4.43 11.24 -9.32
CA LYS A 267 3.34 10.58 -10.03
C LYS A 267 3.43 10.83 -11.52
N SER A 268 3.72 12.04 -11.96
CA SER A 268 3.82 12.40 -13.39
C SER A 268 5.00 11.73 -14.08
N TRP A 269 6.15 11.66 -13.39
CA TRP A 269 7.35 10.96 -13.85
C TRP A 269 7.06 9.48 -14.16
N TYR A 270 6.70 8.70 -13.13
CA TYR A 270 6.55 7.25 -13.29
C TYR A 270 5.32 6.84 -14.11
N ASN A 271 4.30 7.69 -14.22
CA ASN A 271 3.07 7.36 -14.97
C ASN A 271 3.07 7.77 -16.43
N ALA A 272 4.06 8.56 -16.86
CA ALA A 272 4.09 9.11 -18.21
C ALA A 272 5.52 9.39 -18.64
N LEU A 273 6.15 10.45 -18.11
CA LEU A 273 7.38 11.01 -18.69
C LEU A 273 8.52 9.99 -18.79
N HIS A 274 8.75 9.19 -17.75
CA HIS A 274 9.77 8.13 -17.76
C HIS A 274 9.58 7.19 -18.96
N VAL A 275 8.38 6.64 -19.12
CA VAL A 275 8.06 5.72 -20.22
C VAL A 275 8.07 6.42 -21.58
N GLN A 276 7.69 7.71 -21.64
CA GLN A 276 7.77 8.49 -22.87
C GLN A 276 9.21 8.69 -23.33
N ILE A 277 10.16 8.83 -22.42
CA ILE A 277 11.58 9.08 -22.73
C ILE A 277 12.31 7.75 -23.03
N PHE A 278 12.12 6.73 -22.20
CA PHE A 278 12.97 5.53 -22.26
C PHE A 278 12.44 4.41 -23.14
N VAL A 279 11.16 4.42 -23.52
CA VAL A 279 10.60 3.42 -24.46
C VAL A 279 10.89 3.85 -25.90
N LYS A 280 11.85 3.17 -26.53
CA LYS A 280 12.33 3.47 -27.90
C LYS A 280 11.50 2.83 -29.03
N GLN A 281 10.25 2.44 -28.76
CA GLN A 281 9.39 1.76 -29.74
C GLN A 281 8.01 2.42 -29.90
N ASP A 282 7.40 2.22 -31.07
CA ASP A 282 6.05 2.71 -31.35
C ASP A 282 4.98 1.88 -30.62
N VAL A 283 4.42 2.45 -29.55
CA VAL A 283 3.43 1.77 -28.71
C VAL A 283 2.01 2.26 -28.99
N LYS A 284 1.16 1.38 -29.53
CA LYS A 284 -0.29 1.56 -29.52
C LYS A 284 -0.85 1.17 -28.15
N ILE A 285 -1.50 2.09 -27.44
CA ILE A 285 -1.97 1.87 -26.07
C ILE A 285 -2.97 0.70 -25.98
N ASN A 286 -3.87 0.52 -26.97
CA ASN A 286 -4.78 -0.63 -26.94
C ASN A 286 -4.06 -1.97 -27.21
N ARG A 287 -2.96 -1.96 -27.98
CA ARG A 287 -2.14 -3.18 -28.19
C ARG A 287 -1.42 -3.56 -26.90
N LEU A 288 -0.85 -2.56 -26.21
CA LEU A 288 -0.26 -2.74 -24.88
C LEU A 288 -1.26 -3.37 -23.92
N ARG A 289 -2.47 -2.79 -23.81
CA ARG A 289 -3.53 -3.30 -22.93
C ARG A 289 -3.95 -4.74 -23.28
N LYS A 290 -4.12 -5.06 -24.56
CA LYS A 290 -4.44 -6.45 -24.98
C LYS A 290 -3.30 -7.42 -24.64
N LYS A 291 -2.03 -6.99 -24.73
CA LYS A 291 -0.89 -7.81 -24.29
C LYS A 291 -0.91 -8.04 -22.77
N ILE A 292 -1.19 -7.00 -21.97
CA ILE A 292 -1.36 -7.14 -20.51
C ILE A 292 -2.48 -8.15 -20.18
N ILE A 293 -3.63 -8.08 -20.85
CA ILE A 293 -4.73 -9.05 -20.64
C ILE A 293 -4.27 -10.49 -20.88
N ARG A 294 -3.51 -10.74 -21.96
CA ARG A 294 -3.01 -12.09 -22.26
C ARG A 294 -2.10 -12.60 -21.15
N ILE A 295 -1.09 -11.81 -20.78
CA ILE A 295 -0.15 -12.14 -19.69
C ILE A 295 -0.91 -12.44 -18.39
N LEU A 296 -1.91 -11.61 -18.04
CA LEU A 296 -2.69 -11.80 -16.82
C LEU A 296 -3.64 -13.01 -16.86
N ARG A 297 -4.08 -13.46 -18.05
CA ARG A 297 -4.87 -14.69 -18.18
C ARG A 297 -4.02 -15.94 -17.99
N ASP A 298 -2.75 -15.87 -18.37
CA ASP A 298 -1.80 -16.97 -18.26
C ASP A 298 -1.07 -16.98 -16.91
N SER A 299 -1.31 -15.97 -16.06
CA SER A 299 -0.67 -15.81 -14.75
C SER A 299 -1.43 -16.55 -13.64
N PRO A 300 -0.76 -16.92 -12.52
CA PRO A 300 -1.40 -17.61 -11.40
C PRO A 300 -2.29 -16.70 -10.53
N TYR A 301 -2.54 -15.45 -10.92
CA TYR A 301 -3.30 -14.50 -10.11
C TYR A 301 -4.81 -14.79 -10.16
N GLU A 302 -5.43 -14.95 -9.00
CA GLU A 302 -6.86 -15.26 -8.90
C GLU A 302 -7.73 -14.01 -8.86
N VAL A 303 -7.30 -12.95 -8.17
CA VAL A 303 -8.02 -11.67 -8.11
C VAL A 303 -7.12 -10.49 -8.47
N TRP A 304 -7.75 -9.34 -8.73
CA TRP A 304 -7.03 -8.12 -9.10
C TRP A 304 -5.98 -7.67 -8.07
N ARG A 305 -6.25 -7.87 -6.77
CA ARG A 305 -5.34 -7.44 -5.70
C ARG A 305 -4.01 -8.21 -5.70
N ASP A 306 -4.01 -9.42 -6.22
CA ASP A 306 -2.83 -10.31 -6.20
C ASP A 306 -1.78 -9.90 -7.24
N ILE A 307 -2.18 -9.12 -8.26
CA ILE A 307 -1.33 -8.77 -9.39
C ILE A 307 -0.09 -8.00 -8.91
N CYS A 308 1.08 -8.61 -9.05
CA CYS A 308 2.35 -7.91 -8.90
C CYS A 308 2.72 -7.21 -10.21
N TRP A 309 2.46 -5.90 -10.28
CA TRP A 309 2.75 -5.10 -11.47
C TRP A 309 4.24 -4.97 -11.79
N LYS A 310 5.13 -5.25 -10.83
CA LYS A 310 6.58 -5.26 -11.05
C LYS A 310 6.96 -6.45 -11.93
N ASP A 311 6.50 -7.64 -11.57
CA ASP A 311 6.75 -8.87 -12.34
C ASP A 311 6.21 -8.74 -13.77
N LEU A 312 5.06 -8.06 -13.92
CA LEU A 312 4.51 -7.76 -15.25
C LEU A 312 5.47 -6.97 -16.15
N THR A 313 6.36 -6.14 -15.60
CA THR A 313 7.29 -5.34 -16.41
C THR A 313 8.32 -6.18 -17.16
N GLU A 314 8.64 -7.38 -16.65
CA GLU A 314 9.61 -8.31 -17.25
C GLU A 314 9.15 -8.84 -18.62
N HIS A 315 7.85 -8.82 -18.89
CA HIS A 315 7.29 -9.22 -20.19
C HIS A 315 7.30 -8.11 -21.25
N PHE A 316 7.78 -6.91 -20.92
CA PHE A 316 7.83 -5.76 -21.82
C PHE A 316 9.27 -5.35 -22.11
N PRO A 317 9.52 -4.70 -23.26
CA PRO A 317 10.82 -4.11 -23.52
C PRO A 317 11.20 -3.12 -22.43
N ASP A 318 12.49 -2.87 -22.35
CA ASP A 318 13.08 -1.99 -21.36
C ASP A 318 12.52 -0.55 -21.45
N GLY A 319 12.45 0.14 -20.31
CA GLY A 319 11.90 1.49 -20.14
C GLY A 319 10.44 1.57 -19.71
N PHE A 320 9.69 0.46 -19.65
CA PHE A 320 8.34 0.47 -19.05
C PHE A 320 8.41 0.47 -17.52
N THR A 321 7.52 1.23 -16.88
CA THR A 321 7.35 1.19 -15.42
C THR A 321 6.06 0.45 -15.04
N HIS A 322 6.10 -0.24 -13.90
CA HIS A 322 4.93 -0.90 -13.33
C HIS A 322 3.78 0.09 -13.08
N THR A 323 4.10 1.32 -12.65
CA THR A 323 3.11 2.38 -12.42
C THR A 323 2.41 2.82 -13.71
N PHE A 324 3.16 2.95 -14.81
CA PHE A 324 2.59 3.26 -16.12
C PHE A 324 1.64 2.15 -16.60
N LEU A 325 2.05 0.87 -16.47
CA LEU A 325 1.21 -0.27 -16.81
C LEU A 325 -0.08 -0.25 -15.99
N TYR A 326 0.05 -0.14 -14.66
CA TYR A 326 -1.07 -0.07 -13.72
C TYR A 326 -2.04 1.07 -14.06
N LYS A 327 -1.55 2.30 -14.27
CA LYS A 327 -2.41 3.46 -14.60
C LYS A 327 -3.14 3.28 -15.93
N ASN A 328 -2.43 2.83 -16.96
CA ASN A 328 -3.02 2.67 -18.30
C ASN A 328 -4.11 1.58 -18.32
N PHE A 329 -4.05 0.66 -17.37
CA PHE A 329 -4.99 -0.44 -17.22
C PHE A 329 -6.15 -0.09 -16.27
N THR A 330 -5.88 0.47 -15.09
CA THR A 330 -6.91 0.87 -14.10
C THR A 330 -7.86 1.96 -14.59
N CYS A 331 -7.44 2.85 -15.49
CA CYS A 331 -8.35 3.85 -16.06
C CYS A 331 -9.52 3.23 -16.86
N LEU A 332 -9.45 1.93 -17.18
CA LEU A 332 -10.55 1.18 -17.81
C LEU A 332 -11.55 0.65 -16.77
N LEU A 333 -11.17 0.56 -15.50
CA LEU A 333 -12.03 0.07 -14.42
C LEU A 333 -12.94 1.15 -13.83
N VAL A 334 -12.85 2.40 -14.29
CA VAL A 334 -13.73 3.48 -13.85
C VAL A 334 -15.21 3.07 -14.02
N GLY A 335 -15.97 3.10 -12.94
CA GLY A 335 -17.38 2.68 -12.90
C GLY A 335 -17.61 1.21 -12.50
N LYS A 336 -16.55 0.44 -12.25
CA LYS A 336 -16.63 -0.87 -11.60
C LYS A 336 -16.17 -0.71 -10.15
N THR A 337 -17.05 -0.91 -9.19
CA THR A 337 -16.80 -0.61 -7.76
C THR A 337 -16.18 -1.77 -6.99
N ASP A 338 -16.36 -3.01 -7.46
CA ASP A 338 -16.02 -4.24 -6.75
C ASP A 338 -14.89 -5.07 -7.39
N TYR A 339 -14.23 -4.54 -8.42
CA TYR A 339 -13.22 -5.27 -9.20
C TYR A 339 -12.06 -5.83 -8.37
N LEU A 340 -11.80 -5.23 -7.20
CA LEU A 340 -10.74 -5.67 -6.30
C LEU A 340 -11.03 -7.02 -5.62
N LYS A 341 -12.28 -7.48 -5.60
CA LYS A 341 -12.68 -8.75 -4.97
C LYS A 341 -13.19 -9.79 -5.98
N GLN A 342 -13.40 -9.39 -7.22
CA GLN A 342 -13.91 -10.30 -8.24
C GLN A 342 -12.80 -11.19 -8.83
N PRO A 343 -13.15 -12.41 -9.29
CA PRO A 343 -12.24 -13.25 -10.05
C PRO A 343 -11.63 -12.48 -11.22
N LEU A 344 -10.30 -12.60 -11.36
CA LEU A 344 -9.53 -11.89 -12.35
C LEU A 344 -10.07 -12.06 -13.78
N PRO A 345 -10.47 -13.27 -14.24
CA PRO A 345 -11.04 -13.44 -15.58
C PRO A 345 -12.24 -12.52 -15.86
N LYS A 346 -13.18 -12.41 -14.91
CA LYS A 346 -14.36 -11.53 -15.03
C LYS A 346 -13.97 -10.06 -15.16
N VAL A 347 -12.95 -9.64 -14.41
CA VAL A 347 -12.42 -8.27 -14.46
C VAL A 347 -11.74 -8.01 -15.81
N LEU A 348 -10.95 -8.97 -16.32
CA LEU A 348 -10.26 -8.86 -17.59
C LEU A 348 -11.24 -8.81 -18.77
N ASP A 349 -12.33 -9.57 -18.74
CA ASP A 349 -13.36 -9.55 -19.78
C ASP A 349 -14.09 -8.20 -19.82
N TYR A 350 -14.42 -7.63 -18.66
CA TYR A 350 -14.96 -6.27 -18.57
C TYR A 350 -14.01 -5.23 -19.19
N ILE A 351 -12.72 -5.33 -18.90
CA ILE A 351 -11.68 -4.45 -19.46
C ILE A 351 -11.59 -4.65 -20.98
N LEU A 352 -11.58 -5.89 -21.47
CA LEU A 352 -11.50 -6.22 -22.89
C LEU A 352 -12.69 -5.63 -23.66
N HIS A 353 -13.91 -5.76 -23.12
CA HIS A 353 -15.11 -5.15 -23.66
C HIS A 353 -14.98 -3.62 -23.78
N LYS A 354 -14.46 -2.94 -22.74
CA LYS A 354 -14.20 -1.50 -22.79
C LYS A 354 -13.14 -1.08 -23.79
N ILE A 355 -12.12 -1.91 -24.01
CA ILE A 355 -11.09 -1.63 -25.02
C ILE A 355 -11.69 -1.72 -26.43
N ASN A 356 -12.54 -2.71 -26.68
CA ASN A 356 -13.15 -2.93 -27.98
C ASN A 356 -14.24 -1.90 -28.32
N THR A 357 -14.96 -1.39 -27.33
CA THR A 357 -16.02 -0.37 -27.50
C THR A 357 -15.50 1.07 -27.60
N ARG A 358 -14.32 1.38 -27.04
CA ARG A 358 -13.74 2.75 -27.11
C ARG A 358 -13.05 3.03 -28.45
N ARG A 359 -13.59 3.99 -29.21
CA ARG A 359 -13.21 4.32 -30.60
C ARG A 359 -11.79 4.87 -30.85
N LYS A 360 -11.01 5.30 -29.84
CA LYS A 360 -9.70 5.96 -30.08
C LYS A 360 -8.51 5.16 -29.53
N ASN A 361 -7.82 4.43 -30.40
CA ASN A 361 -6.52 3.82 -30.09
C ASN A 361 -5.42 4.90 -30.13
N LYS A 362 -5.09 5.45 -28.97
CA LYS A 362 -4.02 6.44 -28.84
C LYS A 362 -2.64 5.77 -28.95
N ARG A 363 -1.68 6.49 -29.50
CA ARG A 363 -0.26 6.12 -29.46
C ARG A 363 0.41 6.78 -28.25
N LEU A 364 1.40 6.10 -27.67
CA LEU A 364 2.32 6.72 -26.73
C LEU A 364 3.09 7.82 -27.46
N ARG A 365 3.16 9.01 -26.88
CA ARG A 365 3.99 10.11 -27.39
C ARG A 365 5.39 9.93 -26.83
N THR A 366 6.25 9.21 -27.55
CA THR A 366 7.65 9.04 -27.16
C THR A 366 8.43 10.31 -27.41
N LEU A 367 9.44 10.56 -26.59
CA LEU A 367 10.24 11.77 -26.57
C LEU A 367 11.73 11.41 -26.71
N THR A 368 12.48 12.23 -27.43
CA THR A 368 13.95 12.24 -27.42
C THR A 368 14.43 13.45 -26.62
N TYR A 369 15.64 13.36 -26.09
CA TYR A 369 16.31 14.47 -25.42
C TYR A 369 17.54 14.85 -26.22
N GLU A 370 17.48 16.00 -26.90
CA GLU A 370 18.52 16.49 -27.80
C GLU A 370 18.80 17.96 -27.47
N ASN A 371 20.07 18.35 -27.43
CA ASN A 371 20.50 19.74 -27.18
C ASN A 371 19.86 20.40 -25.95
N GLY A 372 19.71 19.64 -24.85
CA GLY A 372 19.12 20.15 -23.61
C GLY A 372 17.59 20.21 -23.59
N ASN A 373 16.92 19.75 -24.67
CA ASN A 373 15.49 19.88 -24.87
C ASN A 373 14.81 18.53 -25.18
N LEU A 374 13.58 18.36 -24.69
CA LEU A 374 12.73 17.25 -25.10
C LEU A 374 12.05 17.55 -26.43
N GLU A 375 12.08 16.58 -27.34
CA GLU A 375 11.42 16.64 -28.64
C GLU A 375 10.52 15.41 -28.86
N LEU A 376 9.50 15.53 -29.72
CA LEU A 376 8.55 14.44 -29.97
C LEU A 376 8.99 13.58 -31.15
N ILE A 377 9.11 12.27 -30.93
CA ILE A 377 9.46 11.34 -32.01
C ILE A 377 8.27 11.16 -32.95
N SER A 378 8.49 11.42 -34.24
CA SER A 378 7.52 11.14 -35.31
C SER A 378 7.80 9.78 -35.94
N TYR A 379 6.98 8.78 -35.60
CA TYR A 379 6.96 7.52 -36.34
C TYR A 379 6.24 7.75 -37.66
N LYS A 380 7.00 7.88 -38.76
CA LYS A 380 6.43 7.94 -40.11
C LYS A 380 5.46 6.76 -40.30
N LYS A 381 4.25 7.03 -40.80
CA LYS A 381 3.37 5.95 -41.26
C LYS A 381 4.12 5.25 -42.38
N ASN A 382 4.45 3.98 -42.23
CA ASN A 382 4.78 3.14 -43.38
C ASN A 382 3.53 3.04 -44.26
N THR A 383 3.35 4.01 -45.16
CA THR A 383 2.67 3.79 -46.43
C THR A 383 3.56 2.83 -47.19
N LYS A 384 3.35 1.52 -47.00
CA LYS A 384 3.76 0.57 -48.04
C LYS A 384 2.91 0.91 -49.25
N ASN A 385 3.59 1.41 -50.27
CA ASN A 385 3.12 1.55 -51.63
C ASN A 385 2.40 0.26 -52.05
N GLN A 386 1.07 0.33 -52.15
CA GLN A 386 0.30 -0.46 -53.10
C GLN A 386 -0.16 0.51 -54.20
N SER A 387 0.75 0.73 -55.13
CA SER A 387 0.54 1.26 -56.49
C SER A 387 1.84 0.92 -57.22
N LYS A 388 1.91 -0.31 -57.77
CA LYS A 388 1.68 -0.62 -59.20
C LYS A 388 2.90 -0.23 -60.03
N GLU A 389 3.60 -1.22 -60.56
CA GLU A 389 4.05 -1.27 -61.95
C GLU A 389 4.39 -2.74 -62.30
N GLU A 390 3.66 -3.21 -63.31
CA GLU A 390 3.70 -4.46 -64.10
C GLU A 390 3.40 -5.83 -63.45
#